data_AF-L8IZA5-F1
#
_entry.id   AF-L8IZA5-F1
#
_cell.length_a   1.000
_cell.length_b   1.000
_cell.length_c   1.000
_cell.angle_alpha   90.00
_cell.angle_beta   90.00
_cell.angle_gamma   90.00
#
_symmetry.space_group_name_H-M   'P 1'
#
loop_
_entity.id
_entity.type
_entity.pdbx_description
1 polymer ?
#
loop_
_entity_poly.entity_id
_entity_poly.type
_entity_poly.pdbx_seq_one_letter_code
_entity_poly.pdbx_strand_id
1 'polypeptide(L)'
;LMVSNLWYCFSGPRVKSVTFKKCNIRDRNQQVLVLEGGVLKAVPDKDITARETFYISVSHRRVVKPMNEGKNHIFLAVSKGELCLYCDKVKRPKHPSLQLKKKHIKELNSLKAKDCLPFTFLKEQVGSYFTLESAANPGYFIYTSNKPGQPIGMTKELGQEKNIHFQFQEAKMELNTVQD
;
A
#
# COMPACT_ATOMS: atom_id res chain seq x y z
N LEU A 1 -56.58 27.28 -14.42
CA LEU A 1 -56.11 26.21 -13.52
C LEU A 1 -54.64 25.96 -13.81
N MET A 2 -53.76 26.32 -12.87
CA MET A 2 -52.31 26.08 -12.92
C MET A 2 -51.99 24.61 -12.58
N VAL A 3 -51.02 24.00 -13.28
CA VAL A 3 -50.08 22.98 -12.76
C VAL A 3 -48.98 22.81 -13.83
N SER A 4 -47.85 23.50 -13.74
CA SER A 4 -46.62 23.24 -12.94
C SER A 4 -45.64 22.28 -13.62
N ASN A 5 -44.47 22.83 -13.99
CA ASN A 5 -43.26 22.16 -14.45
C ASN A 5 -42.77 21.09 -13.47
N LEU A 6 -42.18 20.01 -13.99
CA LEU A 6 -41.21 19.22 -13.23
C LEU A 6 -40.02 18.86 -14.12
N TRP A 7 -39.01 19.75 -14.11
CA TRP A 7 -37.66 19.37 -14.51
C TRP A 7 -37.09 18.42 -13.44
N TYR A 8 -36.96 17.14 -13.81
CA TYR A 8 -36.14 16.21 -13.05
C TYR A 8 -34.66 16.57 -13.27
N CYS A 9 -34.09 17.35 -12.36
CA CYS A 9 -32.65 17.41 -12.18
C CYS A 9 -32.19 16.06 -11.62
N PHE A 10 -31.81 15.14 -12.51
CA PHE A 10 -31.03 13.97 -12.12
C PHE A 10 -29.68 14.45 -11.59
N SER A 11 -29.58 14.53 -10.26
CA SER A 11 -28.29 14.63 -9.60
C SER A 11 -27.59 13.30 -9.81
N GLY A 12 -26.67 13.28 -10.78
CA GLY A 12 -25.81 12.13 -11.03
C GLY A 12 -25.07 11.69 -9.75
N PRO A 13 -24.65 10.41 -9.67
CA PRO A 13 -24.01 9.89 -8.47
C PRO A 13 -22.79 10.74 -8.11
N ARG A 14 -22.83 11.36 -6.93
CA ARG A 14 -21.70 12.12 -6.37
C ARG A 14 -20.48 11.19 -6.32
N VAL A 15 -19.45 11.48 -7.10
CA VAL A 15 -18.17 10.77 -7.05
C VAL A 15 -17.62 10.98 -5.64
N LYS A 16 -17.66 9.93 -4.81
CA LYS A 16 -17.00 9.94 -3.51
C LYS A 16 -15.50 10.08 -3.78
N SER A 17 -14.92 11.23 -3.46
CA SER A 17 -13.48 11.43 -3.50
C SER A 17 -12.83 10.38 -2.61
N VAL A 18 -12.02 9.49 -3.19
CA VAL A 18 -11.26 8.50 -2.44
C VAL A 18 -10.00 9.19 -1.92
N THR A 19 -9.95 9.47 -0.62
CA THR A 19 -8.78 10.05 0.03
C THR A 19 -7.74 8.96 0.30
N PHE A 20 -6.52 9.18 -0.16
CA PHE A 20 -5.36 8.32 0.13
C PHE A 20 -4.47 8.98 1.17
N LYS A 21 -3.94 8.20 2.11
CA LYS A 21 -2.80 8.67 2.91
C LYS A 21 -1.54 8.57 2.06
N LYS A 22 -0.73 9.63 2.06
CA LYS A 22 0.59 9.64 1.40
C LYS A 22 1.68 9.54 2.46
N CYS A 23 2.69 8.71 2.21
CA CYS A 23 3.82 8.58 3.12
C CYS A 23 5.06 8.06 2.41
N ASN A 24 6.23 8.30 3.00
CA ASN A 24 7.43 7.53 2.73
C ASN A 24 7.54 6.39 3.75
N ILE A 25 8.19 5.30 3.36
CA ILE A 25 8.40 4.13 4.22
C ILE A 25 9.89 3.99 4.51
N ARG A 26 10.22 3.82 5.78
CA ARG A 26 11.60 3.70 6.28
C ARG A 26 11.73 2.49 7.21
N ASP A 27 12.80 1.73 7.14
CA ASP A 27 13.05 0.59 8.03
C ASP A 27 13.87 0.97 9.28
N ARG A 28 14.11 -0.02 10.16
CA ARG A 28 14.94 0.16 11.37
C ARG A 28 16.40 0.48 11.09
N ASN A 29 16.92 0.07 9.94
CA ASN A 29 18.31 0.29 9.53
C ASN A 29 18.52 1.64 8.86
N GLN A 30 17.57 2.56 9.01
CA GLN A 30 17.62 3.89 8.42
C GLN A 30 17.67 3.83 6.88
N GLN A 31 17.03 2.81 6.29
CA GLN A 31 16.85 2.71 4.84
C GLN A 31 15.44 3.15 4.45
N VAL A 32 15.34 3.89 3.35
CA VAL A 32 14.08 4.33 2.75
C VAL A 32 13.78 3.54 1.49
N LEU A 33 12.50 3.38 1.19
CA LEU A 33 12.08 2.72 -0.04
C LEU A 33 12.10 3.69 -1.22
N VAL A 34 12.70 3.25 -2.33
CA VAL A 34 12.80 4.00 -3.59
C VAL A 34 12.35 3.12 -4.75
N LEU A 35 11.79 3.71 -5.80
CA LEU A 35 11.40 3.00 -7.01
C LEU A 35 12.40 3.30 -8.13
N GLU A 36 13.17 2.30 -8.52
CA GLU A 36 14.23 2.43 -9.53
C GLU A 36 14.09 1.30 -10.57
N GLY A 37 13.99 1.66 -11.85
CA GLY A 37 13.83 0.67 -12.92
C GLY A 37 12.59 -0.22 -12.77
N GLY A 38 11.53 0.28 -12.12
CA GLY A 38 10.31 -0.48 -11.82
C GLY A 38 10.45 -1.46 -10.65
N VAL A 39 11.55 -1.41 -9.90
CA VAL A 39 11.81 -2.26 -8.74
C VAL A 39 11.84 -1.41 -7.47
N LEU A 40 11.11 -1.81 -6.44
CA LEU A 40 11.21 -1.21 -5.11
C LEU A 40 12.44 -1.74 -4.39
N LYS A 41 13.32 -0.83 -3.96
CA LYS A 41 14.57 -1.13 -3.24
C LYS A 41 14.62 -0.38 -1.93
N ALA A 42 15.38 -0.92 -0.98
CA ALA A 42 15.75 -0.20 0.25
C ALA A 42 17.15 0.38 0.09
N VAL A 43 17.31 1.69 0.26
CA VAL A 43 18.59 2.40 0.16
C VAL A 43 18.81 3.26 1.39
N PRO A 44 20.07 3.62 1.74
CA PRO A 44 20.33 4.46 2.90
C PRO A 44 19.65 5.82 2.75
N ASP A 45 19.05 6.30 3.83
CA ASP A 45 18.27 7.54 3.85
C ASP A 45 19.17 8.78 3.81
N LYS A 46 19.64 9.14 2.61
CA LYS A 46 20.56 10.26 2.35
C LYS A 46 19.93 11.39 1.54
N ASP A 47 18.99 11.06 0.66
CA ASP A 47 18.34 11.99 -0.26
C ASP A 47 16.83 11.89 -0.10
N ILE A 48 16.20 13.01 0.30
CA ILE A 48 14.77 13.09 0.51
C ILE A 48 13.98 13.02 -0.81
N THR A 49 14.57 13.49 -1.91
CA THR A 49 13.91 13.56 -3.23
C THR A 49 13.82 12.19 -3.90
N ALA A 50 14.73 11.28 -3.54
CA ALA A 50 14.73 9.90 -4.04
C ALA A 50 13.65 9.01 -3.38
N ARG A 51 13.08 9.42 -2.24
CA ARG A 51 12.12 8.60 -1.48
C ARG A 51 10.84 8.38 -2.26
N GLU A 52 10.44 7.12 -2.43
CA GLU A 52 9.17 6.81 -3.07
C GLU A 52 8.01 7.23 -2.18
N THR A 53 7.00 7.86 -2.79
CA THR A 53 5.75 8.21 -2.11
C THR A 53 4.75 7.08 -2.26
N PHE A 54 4.43 6.43 -1.15
CA PHE A 54 3.39 5.42 -1.07
C PHE A 54 2.02 6.06 -0.90
N TYR A 55 1.05 5.54 -1.65
CA TYR A 55 -0.37 5.84 -1.55
C TYR A 55 -1.02 4.68 -0.82
N ILE A 56 -1.68 4.98 0.30
CA ILE A 56 -2.30 3.98 1.17
C ILE A 56 -3.81 4.17 1.16
N SER A 57 -4.52 3.08 0.90
CA SER A 57 -5.97 3.00 1.03
C SER A 57 -6.34 1.90 1.99
N VAL A 58 -7.33 2.13 2.85
CA VAL A 58 -7.89 1.06 3.68
C VAL A 58 -8.72 0.14 2.77
N SER A 59 -8.61 -1.17 2.97
CA SER A 59 -9.49 -2.13 2.30
C SER A 59 -10.82 -2.19 3.05
N HIS A 60 -11.91 -1.95 2.33
CA HIS A 60 -13.27 -2.05 2.86
C HIS A 60 -13.83 -3.48 2.70
N ARG A 61 -13.04 -4.39 2.13
CA ARG A 61 -13.47 -5.76 1.83
C ARG A 61 -13.04 -6.72 2.93
N ARG A 62 -13.95 -7.60 3.33
CA ARG A 62 -13.65 -8.75 4.19
C ARG A 62 -12.95 -9.81 3.35
N VAL A 63 -11.63 -9.84 3.43
CA VAL A 63 -10.82 -10.82 2.67
C VAL A 63 -10.30 -11.96 3.54
N VAL A 64 -10.24 -11.76 4.86
CA VAL A 64 -9.88 -12.77 5.87
C VAL A 64 -10.89 -12.69 7.03
N LYS A 65 -11.21 -13.83 7.67
CA LYS A 65 -12.07 -13.92 8.88
C LYS A 65 -11.30 -14.59 10.03
N PRO A 66 -11.57 -14.23 11.30
CA PRO A 66 -12.44 -13.14 11.76
C PRO A 66 -11.72 -11.79 11.62
N MET A 67 -12.46 -10.75 11.26
CA MET A 67 -11.92 -9.40 11.16
C MET A 67 -12.18 -8.71 12.49
N ASN A 68 -11.13 -8.31 13.21
CA ASN A 68 -11.29 -7.30 14.25
C ASN A 68 -11.81 -6.02 13.57
N GLU A 69 -12.92 -5.48 14.06
CA GLU A 69 -13.53 -4.26 13.53
C GLU A 69 -12.56 -3.09 13.75
N GLY A 70 -11.74 -2.77 12.73
CA GLY A 70 -10.85 -1.61 12.79
C GLY A 70 -9.55 -1.76 12.02
N LYS A 71 -9.52 -1.28 10.77
CA LYS A 71 -8.39 -0.55 10.17
C LYS A 71 -7.03 -1.24 9.96
N ASN A 72 -6.92 -2.57 9.85
CA ASN A 72 -5.62 -3.21 9.62
C ASN A 72 -5.40 -3.77 8.21
N HIS A 73 -6.43 -3.88 7.36
CA HIS A 73 -6.24 -4.28 5.95
C HIS A 73 -6.02 -3.04 5.07
N ILE A 74 -4.89 -3.00 4.37
CA ILE A 74 -4.53 -1.88 3.51
C ILE A 74 -4.11 -2.34 2.12
N PHE A 75 -4.25 -1.42 1.18
CA PHE A 75 -3.60 -1.45 -0.12
C PHE A 75 -2.46 -0.44 -0.13
N LEU A 76 -1.37 -0.80 -0.81
CA LEU A 76 -0.18 0.02 -0.98
C LEU A 76 0.07 0.19 -2.47
N ALA A 77 0.30 1.43 -2.91
CA ALA A 77 0.67 1.73 -4.28
C ALA A 77 1.76 2.79 -4.35
N VAL A 78 2.50 2.77 -5.45
CA VAL A 78 3.60 3.69 -5.78
C VAL A 78 3.32 4.32 -7.14
N SER A 79 4.21 5.18 -7.63
CA SER A 79 4.04 5.86 -8.93
C SER A 79 2.70 6.58 -9.06
N LYS A 80 2.42 7.48 -8.10
CA LYS A 80 1.16 8.24 -8.04
C LYS A 80 -0.11 7.38 -7.91
N GLY A 81 0.04 6.13 -7.46
CA GLY A 81 -1.05 5.19 -7.21
C GLY A 81 -1.34 4.23 -8.36
N GLU A 82 -0.55 4.26 -9.44
CA GLU A 82 -0.73 3.45 -10.66
C GLU A 82 -0.17 2.03 -10.56
N LEU A 83 0.79 1.81 -9.65
CA LEU A 83 1.43 0.52 -9.43
C LEU A 83 1.11 0.03 -8.02
N CYS A 84 0.24 -0.97 -7.89
CA CYS A 84 -0.12 -1.56 -6.60
C CYS A 84 0.83 -2.71 -6.24
N LEU A 85 1.17 -2.80 -4.94
CA LEU A 85 1.87 -3.95 -4.39
C LEU A 85 0.96 -5.18 -4.45
N TYR A 86 1.54 -6.31 -4.82
CA TYR A 86 0.86 -7.57 -5.06
C TYR A 86 1.71 -8.71 -4.53
N CYS A 87 1.12 -9.59 -3.74
CA CYS A 87 1.74 -10.83 -3.26
C CYS A 87 0.97 -12.01 -3.85
N ASP A 88 1.60 -12.81 -4.69
CA ASP A 88 0.95 -13.94 -5.35
C ASP A 88 0.53 -15.00 -4.35
N LYS A 89 -0.67 -15.56 -4.52
CA LYS A 89 -1.17 -16.63 -3.66
C LYS A 89 -0.52 -17.96 -4.05
N VAL A 90 0.28 -18.54 -3.16
CA VAL A 90 0.97 -19.81 -3.41
C VAL A 90 0.53 -20.90 -2.44
N LYS A 91 0.67 -22.16 -2.87
CA LYS A 91 0.56 -23.33 -1.99
C LYS A 91 1.97 -23.72 -1.53
N ARG A 92 2.09 -24.15 -0.28
CA ARG A 92 3.35 -24.74 0.24
C ARG A 92 3.79 -25.92 -0.65
N PRO A 93 5.10 -26.12 -0.88
CA PRO A 93 6.25 -25.45 -0.24
C PRO A 93 6.73 -24.16 -0.94
N LYS A 94 6.04 -23.65 -1.97
CA LYS A 94 6.49 -22.47 -2.73
C LYS A 94 6.54 -21.21 -1.86
N HIS A 95 7.52 -20.35 -2.13
CA HIS A 95 7.63 -19.03 -1.52
C HIS A 95 6.91 -17.98 -2.37
N PRO A 96 6.07 -17.11 -1.77
CA PRO A 96 5.45 -16.03 -2.50
C PRO A 96 6.47 -14.95 -2.86
N SER A 97 6.17 -14.24 -3.93
CA SER A 97 6.90 -13.10 -4.47
C SER A 97 6.12 -11.81 -4.23
N LEU A 98 6.85 -10.73 -3.93
CA LEU A 98 6.28 -9.38 -3.93
C LEU A 98 6.49 -8.77 -5.30
N GLN A 99 5.43 -8.21 -5.88
CA GLN A 99 5.41 -7.66 -7.23
C GLN A 99 4.72 -6.29 -7.24
N LEU A 100 5.01 -5.50 -8.27
CA LEU A 100 4.22 -4.33 -8.64
C LEU A 100 3.33 -4.70 -9.84
N LYS A 101 2.03 -4.43 -9.74
CA LYS A 101 1.07 -4.62 -10.84
C LYS A 101 0.53 -3.28 -11.29
N LYS A 102 0.47 -3.07 -12.61
CA LYS A 102 -0.20 -1.93 -13.23
C LYS A 102 -1.70 -2.00 -12.96
N LYS A 103 -2.13 -1.30 -11.93
CA LYS A 103 -3.51 -1.21 -11.47
C LYS A 103 -3.62 0.00 -10.55
N HIS A 104 -4.57 0.90 -10.82
CA HIS A 104 -4.71 2.06 -9.96
C HIS A 104 -5.34 1.64 -8.62
N ILE A 105 -4.75 2.10 -7.51
CA ILE A 105 -5.25 1.84 -6.14
C ILE A 105 -6.74 2.18 -5.92
N LYS A 106 -7.31 3.16 -6.65
CA LYS A 106 -8.74 3.51 -6.61
C LYS A 106 -9.65 2.34 -7.00
N GLU A 107 -9.17 1.45 -7.86
CA GLU A 107 -9.95 0.34 -8.38
C GLU A 107 -10.07 -0.82 -7.38
N LEU A 108 -9.14 -0.95 -6.43
CA LEU A 108 -9.00 -2.16 -5.61
C LEU A 108 -10.21 -2.40 -4.69
N ASN A 109 -10.79 -1.35 -4.13
CA ASN A 109 -11.98 -1.48 -3.27
C ASN A 109 -13.24 -1.91 -4.06
N SER A 110 -13.28 -1.66 -5.37
CA SER A 110 -14.37 -2.07 -6.25
C SER A 110 -14.28 -3.55 -6.65
N LEU A 111 -13.13 -4.20 -6.43
CA LEU A 111 -12.94 -5.61 -6.77
C LEU A 111 -13.71 -6.55 -5.83
N LYS A 112 -13.94 -7.78 -6.31
CA LYS A 112 -14.43 -8.87 -5.47
C LYS A 112 -13.34 -9.29 -4.49
N ALA A 113 -13.74 -9.83 -3.34
CA ALA A 113 -12.82 -10.22 -2.26
C ALA A 113 -11.65 -11.10 -2.75
N LYS A 114 -11.94 -12.12 -3.57
CA LYS A 114 -10.90 -13.01 -4.11
C LYS A 114 -9.85 -12.28 -4.97
N ASP A 115 -10.24 -11.22 -5.66
CA ASP A 115 -9.41 -10.50 -6.62
C ASP A 115 -8.58 -9.41 -5.92
N CYS A 116 -9.07 -8.85 -4.81
CA CYS A 116 -8.30 -7.93 -3.96
C CYS A 116 -7.38 -8.65 -2.95
N LEU A 117 -7.59 -9.94 -2.68
CA LEU A 117 -6.81 -10.70 -1.69
C LEU A 117 -5.29 -10.58 -1.89
N PRO A 118 -4.74 -10.76 -3.11
CA PRO A 118 -3.29 -10.65 -3.34
C PRO A 118 -2.72 -9.23 -3.14
N PHE A 119 -3.57 -8.20 -3.24
CA PHE A 119 -3.19 -6.81 -3.04
C PHE A 119 -3.30 -6.35 -1.59
N THR A 120 -3.96 -7.15 -0.74
CA THR A 120 -4.26 -6.78 0.65
C THR A 120 -3.09 -7.16 1.56
N PHE A 121 -2.66 -6.19 2.37
CA PHE A 121 -1.68 -6.42 3.43
C PHE A 121 -2.29 -6.07 4.79
N LEU A 122 -1.96 -6.85 5.81
CA LEU A 122 -2.29 -6.54 7.20
C LEU A 122 -1.18 -5.67 7.76
N LYS A 123 -1.52 -4.43 8.13
CA LYS A 123 -0.64 -3.49 8.78
C LYS A 123 -0.89 -3.54 10.29
N GLU A 124 0.09 -4.02 11.04
CA GLU A 124 0.01 -4.15 12.49
C GLU A 124 1.08 -3.30 13.16
N GLN A 125 0.73 -2.67 14.28
CA GLN A 125 1.65 -1.82 15.04
C GLN A 125 2.43 -2.66 16.06
N VAL A 126 3.76 -2.53 16.05
CA VAL A 126 4.67 -3.17 17.01
C VAL A 126 5.60 -2.11 17.57
N GLY A 127 5.26 -1.59 18.76
CA GLY A 127 5.91 -0.43 19.37
C GLY A 127 5.72 0.82 18.50
N SER A 128 6.83 1.46 18.11
CA SER A 128 6.86 2.62 17.21
C SER A 128 6.95 2.25 15.71
N TYR A 129 6.89 0.97 15.38
CA TYR A 129 7.00 0.45 14.02
C TYR A 129 5.72 -0.27 13.59
N PHE A 130 5.66 -0.62 12.31
CA PHE A 130 4.60 -1.43 11.73
C PHE A 130 5.19 -2.61 10.96
N THR A 131 4.49 -3.73 10.99
CA THR A 131 4.71 -4.88 10.10
C THR A 131 3.69 -4.86 8.97
N LEU A 132 3.99 -5.57 7.89
CA LEU A 132 3.13 -5.67 6.70
C LEU A 132 3.04 -7.14 6.27
N GLU A 133 2.01 -7.84 6.73
CA GLU A 133 1.77 -9.25 6.40
C GLU A 133 0.90 -9.39 5.14
N SER A 134 1.16 -10.39 4.31
CA SER A 134 0.32 -10.71 3.16
C SER A 134 -1.00 -11.36 3.60
N ALA A 135 -2.15 -10.80 3.17
CA ALA A 135 -3.43 -11.47 3.38
C ALA A 135 -3.56 -12.76 2.56
N ALA A 136 -2.90 -12.83 1.39
CA ALA A 136 -2.94 -14.00 0.51
C ALA A 136 -2.07 -15.15 1.02
N ASN A 137 -1.01 -14.85 1.78
CA ASN A 137 -0.08 -15.82 2.34
C ASN A 137 0.22 -15.49 3.81
N PRO A 138 -0.68 -15.86 4.75
CA PRO A 138 -0.46 -15.61 6.18
C PRO A 138 0.88 -16.16 6.69
N GLY A 139 1.53 -15.40 7.57
CA GLY A 139 2.88 -15.61 8.09
C GLY A 139 4.00 -15.06 7.20
N TYR A 140 3.69 -14.55 6.00
CA TYR A 140 4.68 -13.88 5.15
C TYR A 140 4.56 -12.36 5.26
N PHE A 141 5.68 -11.71 5.57
CA PHE A 141 5.81 -10.28 5.75
C PHE A 141 6.65 -9.65 4.63
N ILE A 142 6.35 -8.40 4.30
CA ILE A 142 7.27 -7.56 3.52
C ILE A 142 8.55 -7.38 4.33
N TYR A 143 9.71 -7.52 3.67
CA TYR A 143 11.00 -7.26 4.30
C TYR A 143 11.93 -6.40 3.44
N THR A 144 12.89 -5.77 4.11
CA THR A 144 14.10 -5.18 3.52
C THR A 144 15.32 -5.98 3.98
N SER A 145 16.32 -6.10 3.10
CA SER A 145 17.62 -6.65 3.49
C SER A 145 18.39 -5.64 4.35
N ASN A 146 19.25 -6.14 5.24
CA ASN A 146 20.28 -5.33 5.89
C ASN A 146 21.31 -4.77 4.91
N LYS A 147 21.48 -5.39 3.73
CA LYS A 147 22.35 -4.90 2.67
C LYS A 147 21.61 -3.82 1.87
N PRO A 148 22.17 -2.61 1.73
CA PRO A 148 21.54 -1.55 0.95
C PRO A 148 21.47 -1.85 -0.55
N GLY A 149 20.52 -1.20 -1.22
CA GLY A 149 20.26 -1.34 -2.66
C GLY A 149 19.51 -2.62 -3.03
N GLN A 150 19.16 -3.47 -2.06
CA GLN A 150 18.46 -4.72 -2.33
C GLN A 150 16.96 -4.49 -2.55
N PRO A 151 16.33 -5.30 -3.42
CA PRO A 151 14.89 -5.26 -3.61
C PRO A 151 14.17 -5.66 -2.32
N ILE A 152 12.97 -5.11 -2.11
CA ILE A 152 12.07 -5.60 -1.08
C ILE A 152 11.44 -6.93 -1.50
N GLY A 153 11.06 -7.77 -0.54
CA GLY A 153 10.47 -9.07 -0.83
C GLY A 153 9.53 -9.58 0.25
N MET A 154 9.14 -10.86 0.15
CA MET A 154 8.35 -11.57 1.16
C MET A 154 9.23 -12.53 1.96
N THR A 155 9.04 -12.59 3.29
CA THR A 155 9.72 -13.55 4.16
C THR A 155 8.79 -14.06 5.26
N LYS A 156 9.03 -15.28 5.73
CA LYS A 156 8.47 -15.82 6.98
C LYS A 156 9.53 -16.03 8.07
N GLU A 157 10.81 -15.83 7.72
CA GLU A 157 11.96 -15.95 8.62
C GLU A 157 12.20 -14.60 9.28
N LEU A 158 12.17 -14.58 10.60
CA LEU A 158 12.35 -13.37 11.42
C LEU A 158 13.79 -13.31 11.95
N GLY A 159 14.41 -12.11 11.91
CA GLY A 159 15.67 -11.84 12.62
C GLY A 159 16.98 -12.26 11.93
N GLN A 160 16.94 -12.80 10.71
CA GLN A 160 18.12 -13.33 9.98
C GLN A 160 18.50 -12.47 8.77
N GLU A 161 19.05 -11.27 8.98
CA GLU A 161 19.40 -10.28 7.92
C GLU A 161 18.22 -9.56 7.23
N LYS A 162 16.99 -9.84 7.65
CA LYS A 162 15.76 -9.30 7.08
C LYS A 162 15.03 -8.46 8.13
N ASN A 163 14.68 -7.22 7.77
CA ASN A 163 13.88 -6.33 8.62
C ASN A 163 12.44 -6.31 8.12
N ILE A 164 11.50 -6.51 9.04
CA ILE A 164 10.05 -6.44 8.76
C ILE A 164 9.38 -5.24 9.45
N HIS A 165 10.16 -4.37 10.07
CA HIS A 165 9.68 -3.26 10.89
C HIS A 165 9.87 -1.94 10.17
N PHE A 166 8.75 -1.25 9.94
CA PHE A 166 8.69 -0.05 9.12
C PHE A 166 8.07 1.14 9.87
N GLN A 167 8.62 2.33 9.64
CA GLN A 167 8.01 3.60 9.98
C GLN A 167 7.31 4.17 8.74
N PHE A 168 6.14 4.75 8.96
CA PHE A 168 5.35 5.43 7.94
C PHE A 168 5.43 6.92 8.20
N GLN A 169 6.26 7.62 7.44
CA GLN A 169 6.52 9.05 7.60
C GLN A 169 5.62 9.82 6.64
N GLU A 170 4.88 10.82 7.13
CA GLU A 170 4.04 11.64 6.26
C GLU A 170 4.90 12.29 5.17
N ALA A 171 4.50 12.11 3.91
CA ALA A 171 5.22 12.70 2.81
C ALA A 171 4.96 14.21 2.85
N LYS A 172 6.01 15.02 2.97
CA LYS A 172 5.87 16.48 2.90
C LYS A 172 5.25 16.83 1.56
N MET A 173 4.12 17.54 1.57
CA MET A 173 3.53 18.05 0.34
C MET A 173 4.49 19.11 -0.22
N GLU A 174 4.96 18.94 -1.45
CA GLU A 174 5.50 20.06 -2.21
C GLU A 174 4.33 21.02 -2.45
N LEU A 175 4.33 22.14 -1.74
CA LEU A 175 3.55 23.32 -2.07
C LEU A 175 4.08 23.84 -3.41
N ASN A 176 3.55 23.34 -4.51
CA ASN A 176 3.61 24.07 -5.76
C ASN A 176 2.58 25.19 -5.65
N THR A 177 2.98 26.31 -5.06
CA THR A 177 2.36 27.60 -5.34
C THR A 177 2.47 27.80 -6.84
N VAL A 178 1.35 27.66 -7.55
CA VAL A 178 1.21 28.25 -8.87
C VAL A 178 1.21 29.75 -8.63
N GLN A 179 2.35 30.38 -8.93
CA GLN A 179 2.51 31.81 -8.97
C GLN A 179 2.57 32.21 -10.44
N ASP A 180 1.38 32.56 -10.94
CA ASP A 180 1.01 33.67 -11.83
C ASP A 180 -0.22 33.32 -12.67
#